data_AF-A0A162XJ91-F1
#
_entry.id   AF-A0A162XJ91-F1
#
_cell.length_a   1.000
_cell.length_b   1.000
_cell.length_c   1.000
_cell.angle_alpha   90.00
_cell.angle_beta   90.00
_cell.angle_gamma   90.00
#
_symmetry.space_group_name_H-M   'P 1'
#
loop_
_entity.id
_entity.type
_entity.pdbx_description
1 polymer ?
#
loop_
_entity_poly.entity_id
_entity_poly.type
_entity_poly.pdbx_seq_one_letter_code
_entity_poly.pdbx_strand_id
1 'polypeptide(L)' 'MPRGTRRLQLTAKQGHNFYKGTGSGAMGRHTKQGGYKVDWSKVRTFVVPDLQNFSVCFVFVFSE' A
#
# COMPACT_ATOMS: atom_id res chain seq x y z
N MET A 1 -19.72 33.58 13.51
CA MET A 1 -18.57 32.99 14.24
C MET A 1 -17.51 32.60 13.22
N PRO A 2 -16.29 33.15 13.27
CA PRO A 2 -15.24 32.76 12.33
C PRO A 2 -14.84 31.30 12.64
N ARG A 3 -15.09 30.40 11.69
CA ARG A 3 -14.67 28.99 11.82
C ARG A 3 -13.18 28.92 11.50
N GLY A 4 -12.34 29.13 12.51
CA GLY A 4 -10.90 28.95 12.40
C GLY A 4 -10.51 27.50 12.05
N THR A 5 -9.23 27.28 11.78
CA THR A 5 -8.69 25.95 11.48
C THR A 5 -8.98 24.96 12.60
N ARG A 6 -9.64 23.84 12.27
CA ARG A 6 -9.96 22.78 13.23
C ARG A 6 -8.73 21.91 13.48
N ARG A 7 -8.51 21.52 14.74
CA ARG A 7 -7.47 20.55 15.16
C ARG A 7 -7.92 19.11 14.87
N LEU A 8 -7.99 18.75 13.59
CA LEU A 8 -8.28 17.39 13.12
C LEU A 8 -7.01 16.75 12.57
N GLN A 9 -7.01 15.42 12.44
CA GLN A 9 -5.88 14.71 11.86
C GLN A 9 -5.66 15.14 10.40
N LEU A 10 -4.43 15.57 10.10
CA LEU A 10 -4.04 15.99 8.76
C LEU A 10 -3.90 14.77 7.83
N THR A 11 -4.60 14.82 6.70
CA THR A 11 -4.51 13.84 5.61
C THR A 11 -3.53 14.30 4.52
N ALA A 12 -3.20 13.41 3.58
CA ALA A 12 -2.36 13.75 2.43
C ALA A 12 -2.97 14.78 1.47
N LYS A 13 -4.23 15.19 1.67
CA LYS A 13 -4.96 16.16 0.83
C LYS A 13 -5.03 17.56 1.43
N GLN A 14 -4.36 17.79 2.57
CA GLN A 14 -4.40 19.05 3.31
C GLN A 14 -2.99 19.63 3.45
N GLY A 15 -2.89 20.96 3.44
CA GLY A 15 -1.61 21.68 3.50
C GLY A 15 -0.98 21.93 2.13
N HIS A 16 -0.21 23.02 2.00
CA HIS A 16 0.48 23.38 0.77
C HIS A 16 1.87 22.75 0.73
N ASN A 17 2.19 21.99 -0.32
CA ASN A 17 3.46 21.25 -0.49
C ASN A 17 3.83 20.32 0.67
N PHE A 18 2.84 19.87 1.44
CA PHE A 18 3.07 18.98 2.58
C PHE A 18 3.00 17.51 2.17
N TYR A 19 4.13 16.79 2.28
CA TYR A 19 4.19 15.36 1.99
C TYR A 19 3.88 14.54 3.25
N LYS A 20 2.70 13.91 3.29
CA LYS A 20 2.25 13.04 4.40
C LYS A 20 2.54 11.55 4.14
N GLY A 21 2.26 11.08 2.93
CA GLY A 21 2.23 9.66 2.58
C GLY A 21 0.91 8.95 2.95
N THR A 22 0.83 7.66 2.59
CA THR A 22 -0.38 6.79 2.70
C THR A 22 -0.13 5.48 3.46
N GLY A 23 1.03 5.32 4.10
CA GLY A 23 1.39 4.08 4.80
C GLY A 23 1.85 2.93 3.90
N SER A 24 2.06 3.16 2.60
CA SER A 24 2.47 2.12 1.63
C SER A 24 3.89 1.59 1.84
N GLY A 25 4.71 2.23 2.67
CA GLY A 25 6.14 1.89 2.85
C GLY A 25 7.01 2.30 1.65
N ALA A 26 8.33 2.12 1.76
CA ALA A 26 9.29 2.46 0.71
C ALA A 26 9.73 1.22 -0.08
N MET A 27 9.82 1.34 -1.40
CA MET A 27 10.24 0.26 -2.32
C MET A 27 11.66 0.48 -2.87
N GLY A 28 12.41 1.41 -2.30
CA GLY A 28 13.64 1.93 -2.90
C GLY A 28 14.16 3.17 -2.20
N ARG A 29 14.92 4.00 -2.93
CA ARG A 29 15.57 5.20 -2.38
C ARG A 29 15.61 6.35 -3.39
N HIS A 30 15.48 7.57 -2.88
CA HIS A 30 15.69 8.79 -3.69
C HIS A 30 17.14 8.96 -4.12
N THR A 31 17.36 9.51 -5.31
CA THR A 31 18.68 9.90 -5.81
C THR A 31 19.00 11.33 -5.41
N LYS A 32 20.28 11.72 -5.51
CA LYS A 32 20.74 13.09 -5.21
C LYS A 32 19.99 14.17 -6.01
N GLN A 33 19.51 13.84 -7.21
CA GLN A 33 18.81 14.76 -8.12
C GLN A 33 17.27 14.58 -8.08
N GLY A 34 16.72 13.99 -7.01
CA GLY A 34 15.27 13.88 -6.84
C GLY A 34 14.61 12.72 -7.59
N GLY A 35 15.36 11.92 -8.35
CA GLY A 35 14.86 10.67 -8.92
C GLY A 35 14.59 9.62 -7.86
N TYR A 36 14.02 8.48 -8.26
CA TYR A 36 13.77 7.34 -7.38
C TYR A 36 14.33 6.06 -8.00
N LYS A 37 15.14 5.31 -7.26
CA LYS A 37 15.66 3.99 -7.66
C LYS A 37 14.94 2.91 -6.87
N VAL A 38 14.31 1.99 -7.58
CA VAL A 38 13.61 0.83 -7.01
C VAL A 38 14.64 -0.20 -6.55
N ASP A 39 14.43 -0.75 -5.35
CA ASP A 39 15.19 -1.85 -4.78
C ASP A 39 14.33 -3.12 -4.86
N TRP A 40 14.64 -3.99 -5.82
CA TRP A 40 13.85 -5.20 -6.09
C TRP A 40 13.81 -6.17 -4.91
N SER A 41 14.78 -6.11 -3.98
CA SER A 41 14.75 -6.90 -2.76
C SER A 41 13.66 -6.46 -1.77
N LYS A 42 13.18 -5.22 -1.88
CA LYS A 42 12.13 -4.64 -1.02
C LYS A 42 10.75 -4.63 -1.65
N VAL A 43 10.66 -4.95 -2.95
CA VAL A 43 9.38 -5.02 -3.65
C VAL A 43 8.59 -6.19 -3.11
N ARG A 44 7.37 -5.92 -2.64
CA ARG A 44 6.46 -6.95 -2.14
C ARG A 44 6.00 -7.83 -3.30
N THR A 45 6.29 -9.12 -3.23
CA THR A 45 5.87 -10.13 -4.21
C THR A 45 4.90 -11.11 -3.54
N PHE A 46 3.86 -11.50 -4.26
CA PHE A 46 2.93 -12.53 -3.84
C PHE A 46 3.19 -13.76 -4.71
N VAL A 47 3.87 -14.75 -4.14
CA VAL A 47 4.17 -16.01 -4.84
C VAL A 47 2.92 -16.87 -4.80
N VAL A 48 2.31 -17.07 -5.97
CA VAL A 48 1.12 -17.90 -6.12
C VAL A 48 1.59 -19.36 -6.24
N PRO A 49 1.09 -20.30 -5.41
CA PRO A 49 1.41 -21.72 -5.55
C PRO A 49 0.75 -22.30 -6.81
N ASP A 50 1.22 -23.48 -7.25
CA ASP A 50 0.51 -24.22 -8.29
C ASP A 50 -0.86 -24.67 -7.78
N LEU A 51 -1.90 -24.44 -8.58
CA LEU A 51 -3.30 -24.67 -8.23
C LEU A 51 -3.89 -25.87 -8.99
N GLN A 52 -3.10 -26.58 -9.79
CA GLN A 52 -3.59 -27.76 -10.50
C GLN A 52 -3.95 -28.89 -9.51
N ASN A 53 -5.09 -29.55 -9.71
CA ASN A 53 -5.61 -30.66 -8.89
C ASN A 53 -5.89 -30.32 -7.41
N PHE A 54 -6.22 -29.06 -7.10
CA PHE A 54 -6.60 -28.65 -5.75
C PHE A 54 -8.02 -29.12 -5.40
N SER A 55 -8.15 -30.12 -4.52
CA SER A 55 -9.45 -30.71 -4.11
C SER A 55 -10.16 -29.93 -2.99
N VAL A 56 -9.47 -28.98 -2.35
CA VAL A 56 -10.09 -28.13 -1.31
C VAL A 56 -10.81 -26.95 -1.95
N CYS A 57 -12.14 -26.98 -1.87
CA CYS A 57 -12.98 -25.84 -2.22
C CYS A 57 -13.11 -24.91 -1.00
N PHE A 58 -13.07 -23.60 -1.22
CA PHE A 58 -13.34 -22.59 -0.17
C PHE A 58 -14.73 -22.76 0.46
N VAL A 59 -15.67 -23.34 -0.30
CA VAL A 59 -17.02 -23.68 0.15
C VAL A 59 -17.17 -25.21 0.07
N PHE A 60 -17.28 -25.86 1.22
CA PHE A 60 -17.59 -27.28 1.28
C PHE A 60 -19.00 -27.50 0.70
N VAL A 61 -19.09 -28.14 -0.46
CA VAL A 61 -20.35 -28.68 -0.96
C VAL A 61 -20.38 -30.14 -0.55
N PHE A 62 -21.30 -30.50 0.36
CA PHE A 62 -21.54 -31.90 0.71
C PHE A 62 -21.92 -32.65 -0.57
N SER A 63 -21.06 -33.58 -1.01
CA SER A 63 -21.47 -34.64 -1.92
C SER A 63 -22.40 -35.57 -1.11
N GLU A 64 -23.54 -35.94 -1.69
CA GLU A 64 -24.46 -36.94 -1.12
C GLU A 64 -23.74 -38.24 -0.70
#